data_AF-A0A954I4K5-F1
#
_entry.id   AF-A0A954I4K5-F1
#
_cell.length_a   1.000
_cell.length_b   1.000
_cell.length_c   1.000
_cell.angle_alpha   90.00
_cell.angle_beta   90.00
_cell.angle_gamma   90.00
#
_symmetry.space_group_name_H-M   'P 1'
#
loop_
_entity.id
_entity.type
_entity.pdbx_description
1 polymer ?
#
loop_
_entity_poly.entity_id
_entity_poly.type
_entity_poly.pdbx_seq_one_letter_code
_entity_poly.pdbx_strand_id
1 'polypeptide(L)'
;GALDAGFTGAVGGQVEDFTFGPDGHIYAADASNARIVRVNTTTGALMGAFVTSSSGGLSYPAGLAFGPDGRLYVADQGANAIRVYSGTDGTYLGDYVASGYGGLDSPAYITFAADQQVTVQATPVVTQTLPGAQSSAEDTSVTFSTANGNAITVDDGTASTTALLQVAINVPSGTLALSTTAGLSFVGGANGTGGMVVWGTEAAINTALDGLVYTPAANFDGTVNLSVTTSLGNGLQGNYEFELAGTPGLDTSIGVLQNGSLNGTGTAPGPAVVVDGDRGNVLQLDGADDSIEITGRFGDPANVTLAAWVKFSTTDTFGGEVISLGNGVVLRVDDITGETSGLFWDGATFQRIASNISLADGMWHHVAFAFDDVANTQTLYIDGISVAAGTFTQSISYSTGFANTRIGAHPNDGDPNFHFDGRIDEARIYTRALSATEIAAIAADSHTASGVVPITVTGVNDQPVFTNLNGSPGYTEGGTAVVLDADVTIFDVELSVADDFTGATLTLARNGGANTEDQLAFDGVTVTTSGSNVSVSGVQIGTFSFTGGQLQVIF
;
A
#
# COMPACT_ATOMS: atom_id res chain seq x y z
N GLY A 1 -30.21 14.38 -57.38
CA GLY A 1 -31.43 14.31 -58.20
C GLY A 1 -32.59 13.97 -57.28
N ALA A 2 -33.67 14.75 -57.37
CA ALA A 2 -34.96 14.63 -56.66
C ALA A 2 -34.95 14.80 -55.12
N LEU A 3 -34.92 16.06 -54.65
CA LEU A 3 -35.40 16.46 -53.32
C LEU A 3 -36.80 17.12 -53.39
N ASP A 4 -37.60 16.75 -54.40
CA ASP A 4 -38.86 17.45 -54.72
C ASP A 4 -40.03 16.48 -54.92
N ALA A 5 -40.07 15.42 -54.12
CA ALA A 5 -41.33 14.75 -53.80
C ALA A 5 -41.79 15.38 -52.47
N GLY A 6 -42.57 16.45 -52.55
CA GLY A 6 -43.18 17.06 -51.36
C GLY A 6 -43.89 16.00 -50.52
N PHE A 7 -43.87 16.13 -49.20
CA PHE A 7 -44.63 15.28 -48.28
C PHE A 7 -46.11 15.25 -48.74
N THR A 8 -46.54 14.13 -49.32
CA THR A 8 -47.89 14.00 -49.88
C THR A 8 -48.90 13.43 -48.87
N GLY A 9 -48.43 13.00 -47.70
CA GLY A 9 -49.27 12.54 -46.59
C GLY A 9 -49.27 13.54 -45.44
N ALA A 10 -50.43 14.09 -45.09
CA ALA A 10 -50.58 14.87 -43.87
C ALA A 10 -50.64 13.92 -42.66
N VAL A 11 -49.78 14.15 -41.66
CA VAL A 11 -49.81 13.41 -40.37
C VAL A 11 -51.10 13.75 -39.57
N GLY A 12 -51.73 14.89 -39.86
CA GLY A 12 -53.07 15.24 -39.39
C GLY A 12 -53.15 15.72 -37.93
N GLY A 13 -52.02 15.82 -37.22
CA GLY A 13 -51.92 16.36 -35.85
C GLY A 13 -50.64 17.18 -35.61
N GLN A 14 -50.44 17.61 -34.36
CA GLN A 14 -49.26 18.34 -33.90
C GLN A 14 -48.06 17.39 -33.82
N VAL A 15 -47.06 17.62 -34.67
CA VAL A 15 -45.80 16.89 -34.67
C VAL A 15 -44.78 17.65 -33.83
N GLU A 16 -44.30 17.03 -32.74
CA GLU A 16 -43.33 17.65 -31.81
C GLU A 16 -41.88 17.31 -32.19
N ASP A 17 -41.65 16.09 -32.66
CA ASP A 17 -40.31 15.59 -33.01
C ASP A 17 -40.37 14.53 -34.11
N PHE A 18 -39.24 14.31 -34.78
CA PHE A 18 -39.04 13.21 -35.69
C PHE A 18 -37.61 12.68 -35.64
N THR A 19 -37.45 11.39 -35.89
CA THR A 19 -36.14 10.73 -35.94
C THR A 19 -36.06 9.75 -37.10
N PHE A 20 -34.84 9.46 -37.57
CA PHE A 20 -34.61 8.39 -38.54
C PHE A 20 -34.49 7.06 -37.79
N GLY A 21 -35.27 6.06 -38.21
CA GLY A 21 -35.13 4.71 -37.70
C GLY A 21 -33.98 3.95 -38.37
N PRO A 22 -33.56 2.82 -37.77
CA PRO A 22 -32.49 1.97 -38.29
C PRO A 22 -32.80 1.36 -39.66
N ASP A 23 -34.07 1.35 -40.05
CA ASP A 23 -34.56 0.91 -41.36
C ASP A 23 -34.58 2.03 -42.42
N GLY A 24 -34.09 3.22 -42.08
CA GLY A 24 -33.99 4.35 -42.99
C GLY A 24 -35.29 5.11 -43.22
N HIS A 25 -36.36 4.85 -42.45
CA HIS A 25 -37.60 5.61 -42.48
C HIS A 25 -37.64 6.72 -41.43
N ILE A 26 -38.54 7.69 -41.59
CA ILE A 26 -38.78 8.73 -40.58
C ILE A 26 -39.88 8.26 -39.64
N TYR A 27 -39.67 8.46 -38.34
CA TYR A 27 -40.62 8.24 -37.27
C TYR A 27 -40.96 9.59 -36.65
N ALA A 28 -42.24 9.94 -36.58
CA ALA A 28 -42.66 11.26 -36.09
C ALA A 28 -43.65 11.12 -34.93
N ALA A 29 -43.44 11.93 -33.90
CA ALA A 29 -44.29 12.01 -32.72
C ALA A 29 -45.51 12.87 -33.05
N ASP A 30 -46.64 12.21 -33.36
CA ASP A 30 -47.93 12.87 -33.57
C ASP A 30 -48.61 13.04 -32.20
N ALA A 31 -48.15 14.06 -31.48
CA ALA A 31 -48.39 14.27 -30.06
C ALA A 31 -49.88 14.43 -29.73
N SER A 32 -50.59 15.25 -30.50
CA SER A 32 -52.02 15.49 -30.30
C SER A 32 -52.90 14.25 -30.53
N ASN A 33 -52.41 13.26 -31.29
CA ASN A 33 -53.09 12.00 -31.52
C ASN A 33 -52.51 10.85 -30.67
N ALA A 34 -51.62 11.18 -29.72
CA ALA A 34 -50.96 10.26 -28.82
C ALA A 34 -50.32 9.04 -29.53
N ARG A 35 -49.70 9.24 -30.69
CA ARG A 35 -49.17 8.13 -31.51
C ARG A 35 -47.83 8.48 -32.14
N ILE A 36 -47.13 7.46 -32.62
CA ILE A 36 -45.93 7.63 -33.46
C ILE A 36 -46.25 7.09 -34.84
N VAL A 37 -45.98 7.89 -35.86
CA VAL A 37 -46.21 7.50 -37.25
C VAL A 37 -44.89 7.23 -37.97
N ARG A 38 -44.94 6.35 -38.97
CA ARG A 38 -43.80 6.04 -39.84
C ARG A 38 -44.03 6.63 -41.23
N VAL A 39 -43.01 7.23 -41.80
CA VAL A 39 -43.04 7.90 -43.10
C VAL A 39 -41.94 7.33 -43.99
N ASN A 40 -42.31 7.01 -45.23
CA ASN A 40 -41.38 6.57 -46.24
C ASN A 40 -40.48 7.73 -46.68
N THR A 41 -39.17 7.61 -46.46
CA THR A 41 -38.17 8.66 -46.75
C THR A 41 -37.92 8.88 -48.23
N THR A 42 -38.20 7.88 -49.08
CA THR A 42 -38.03 7.99 -50.53
C THR A 42 -39.21 8.69 -51.21
N THR A 43 -40.42 8.48 -50.69
CA THR A 43 -41.68 8.93 -51.34
C THR A 43 -42.41 10.01 -50.55
N GLY A 44 -42.02 10.27 -49.29
CA GLY A 44 -42.74 11.17 -48.38
C GLY A 44 -44.11 10.65 -47.93
N ALA A 45 -44.46 9.40 -48.25
CA ALA A 45 -45.77 8.82 -47.97
C ALA A 45 -45.87 8.35 -46.51
N LEU A 46 -47.01 8.63 -45.87
CA LEU A 46 -47.34 8.10 -44.55
C LEU A 46 -47.59 6.59 -44.65
N MET A 47 -46.86 5.81 -43.85
CA MET A 47 -46.94 4.34 -43.81
C MET A 47 -47.90 3.83 -42.72
N GLY A 48 -48.42 4.72 -41.88
CA GLY A 48 -49.36 4.43 -40.80
C GLY A 48 -48.79 4.69 -39.41
N ALA A 49 -49.57 4.35 -38.39
CA ALA A 49 -49.12 4.38 -37.01
C ALA A 49 -48.13 3.23 -36.78
N PHE A 50 -46.94 3.57 -36.29
CA PHE A 50 -45.94 2.62 -35.81
C PHE A 50 -46.19 2.28 -34.34
N VAL A 51 -46.49 3.29 -33.53
CA VAL A 51 -47.04 3.12 -32.18
C VAL A 51 -48.43 3.71 -32.20
N THR A 52 -49.44 2.91 -31.83
CA THR A 52 -50.84 3.36 -31.79
C THR A 52 -51.15 4.11 -30.50
N SER A 53 -52.21 4.91 -30.51
CA SER A 53 -52.68 5.61 -29.32
C SER A 53 -52.99 4.64 -28.18
N SER A 54 -52.72 5.08 -26.94
CA SER A 54 -52.85 4.30 -25.71
C SER A 54 -51.95 3.06 -25.59
N SER A 55 -51.07 2.77 -26.56
CA SER A 55 -50.06 1.71 -26.41
C SER A 55 -49.15 2.03 -25.22
N GLY A 56 -49.09 1.14 -24.23
CA GLY A 56 -48.39 1.38 -22.97
C GLY A 56 -48.98 2.50 -22.09
N GLY A 57 -50.07 3.15 -22.49
CA GLY A 57 -50.57 4.39 -21.87
C GLY A 57 -50.00 5.66 -22.47
N LEU A 58 -49.44 5.61 -23.69
CA LEU A 58 -48.90 6.78 -24.40
C LEU A 58 -49.91 7.93 -24.46
N SER A 59 -49.50 9.11 -24.00
CA SER A 59 -50.42 10.25 -23.83
C SER A 59 -50.05 11.50 -24.63
N TYR A 60 -48.78 11.92 -24.61
CA TYR A 60 -48.27 13.05 -25.38
C TYR A 60 -46.79 12.82 -25.73
N PRO A 61 -46.47 12.05 -26.78
CA PRO A 61 -45.10 11.84 -27.22
C PRO A 61 -44.49 13.17 -27.68
N ALA A 62 -43.37 13.57 -27.07
CA ALA A 62 -42.68 14.82 -27.38
C ALA A 62 -41.30 14.59 -28.01
N GLY A 63 -40.50 13.64 -27.49
CA GLY A 63 -39.15 13.36 -28.00
C GLY A 63 -38.96 11.89 -28.38
N LEU A 64 -38.24 11.61 -29.47
CA LEU A 64 -38.01 10.28 -30.01
C LEU A 64 -36.53 9.98 -30.24
N ALA A 65 -36.05 8.83 -29.76
CA ALA A 65 -34.72 8.32 -30.15
C ALA A 65 -34.70 6.80 -30.28
N PHE A 66 -34.04 6.31 -31.33
CA PHE A 66 -33.63 4.91 -31.39
C PHE A 66 -32.33 4.73 -30.61
N GLY A 67 -32.35 3.82 -29.64
CA GLY A 67 -31.16 3.46 -28.86
C GLY A 67 -30.18 2.58 -29.63
N PRO A 68 -28.95 2.43 -29.13
CA PRO A 68 -27.97 1.48 -29.70
C PRO A 68 -28.45 0.02 -29.62
N ASP A 69 -29.39 -0.27 -28.73
CA ASP A 69 -30.07 -1.56 -28.61
C ASP A 69 -31.15 -1.80 -29.69
N GLY A 70 -31.36 -0.82 -30.59
CA GLY A 70 -32.35 -0.87 -31.65
C GLY A 70 -33.79 -0.67 -31.19
N ARG A 71 -34.02 -0.25 -29.94
CA ARG A 71 -35.37 0.06 -29.42
C ARG A 71 -35.71 1.54 -29.60
N LEU A 72 -37.00 1.85 -29.66
CA LEU A 72 -37.49 3.22 -29.72
C LEU A 72 -37.85 3.71 -28.31
N TYR A 73 -37.15 4.75 -27.87
CA TYR A 73 -37.41 5.44 -26.61
C TYR A 73 -38.18 6.72 -26.88
N VAL A 74 -39.20 6.97 -26.05
CA VAL A 74 -40.18 8.03 -26.25
C VAL A 74 -40.33 8.82 -24.96
N ALA A 75 -40.01 10.10 -25.00
CA ALA A 75 -40.36 11.03 -23.94
C ALA A 75 -41.87 11.31 -24.01
N ASP A 76 -42.63 10.75 -23.08
CA ASP A 76 -44.08 10.97 -22.97
C ASP A 76 -44.33 12.11 -21.98
N GLN A 77 -44.47 13.31 -22.52
CA GLN A 77 -44.65 14.55 -21.77
C GLN A 77 -45.92 14.50 -20.91
N GLY A 78 -47.00 13.91 -21.43
CA GLY A 78 -48.28 13.88 -20.73
C GLY A 78 -48.29 12.89 -19.55
N ALA A 79 -47.37 11.93 -19.55
CA ALA A 79 -47.25 10.90 -18.52
C ALA A 79 -46.06 11.11 -17.57
N ASN A 80 -45.20 12.11 -17.82
CA ASN A 80 -43.94 12.31 -17.11
C ASN A 80 -43.09 11.02 -17.07
N ALA A 81 -42.94 10.36 -18.22
CA ALA A 81 -42.30 9.05 -18.33
C ALA A 81 -41.44 8.93 -19.60
N ILE A 82 -40.46 8.01 -19.58
CA ILE A 82 -39.74 7.56 -20.77
C ILE A 82 -40.20 6.15 -21.11
N ARG A 83 -40.90 6.01 -22.24
CA ARG A 83 -41.48 4.75 -22.69
C ARG A 83 -40.57 4.05 -23.68
N VAL A 84 -40.56 2.72 -23.66
CA VAL A 84 -39.76 1.89 -24.57
C VAL A 84 -40.67 1.05 -25.45
N TYR A 85 -40.40 1.10 -26.75
CA TYR A 85 -41.07 0.31 -27.76
C TYR A 85 -40.04 -0.51 -28.55
N SER A 86 -40.50 -1.62 -29.08
CA SER A 86 -39.75 -2.39 -30.07
C SER A 86 -39.48 -1.51 -31.29
N GLY A 87 -38.22 -1.38 -31.68
CA GLY A 87 -37.85 -0.55 -32.82
C GLY A 87 -38.15 -1.20 -34.18
N THR A 88 -38.60 -2.46 -34.20
CA THR A 88 -38.96 -3.17 -35.44
C THR A 88 -40.45 -3.07 -35.77
N ASP A 89 -41.32 -3.10 -34.76
CA ASP A 89 -42.77 -3.20 -34.93
C ASP A 89 -43.60 -2.29 -33.99
N GLY A 90 -42.95 -1.49 -33.13
CA GLY A 90 -43.61 -0.50 -32.29
C GLY A 90 -44.40 -1.07 -31.12
N THR A 91 -44.24 -2.36 -30.79
CA THR A 91 -44.89 -2.96 -29.61
C THR A 91 -44.32 -2.34 -28.32
N TYR A 92 -45.18 -2.01 -27.36
CA TYR A 92 -44.74 -1.51 -26.06
C TYR A 92 -43.97 -2.58 -25.27
N LEU A 93 -42.81 -2.21 -24.74
CA LEU A 93 -41.90 -3.11 -24.01
C LEU A 93 -41.80 -2.78 -22.52
N GLY A 94 -42.26 -1.60 -22.09
CA GLY A 94 -42.17 -1.12 -20.71
C GLY A 94 -41.75 0.34 -20.63
N ASP A 95 -41.61 0.85 -19.41
CA ASP A 95 -41.06 2.18 -19.15
C ASP A 95 -39.57 2.05 -18.79
N TYR A 96 -38.73 2.89 -19.38
CA TYR A 96 -37.34 3.07 -18.94
C TYR A 96 -37.29 3.92 -17.67
N VAL A 97 -38.14 4.97 -17.62
CA VAL A 97 -38.46 5.72 -16.41
C VAL A 97 -39.99 5.80 -16.32
N ALA A 98 -40.56 5.18 -15.29
CA ALA A 98 -42.00 5.19 -15.06
C ALA A 98 -42.46 6.52 -14.47
N SER A 99 -43.76 6.82 -14.61
CA SER A 99 -44.38 8.02 -14.04
C SER A 99 -44.14 8.11 -12.53
N GLY A 100 -43.70 9.27 -12.04
CA GLY A 100 -43.39 9.52 -10.62
C GLY A 100 -41.97 9.12 -10.18
N TYR A 101 -41.15 8.58 -11.09
CA TYR A 101 -39.74 8.25 -10.83
C TYR A 101 -38.79 9.15 -11.62
N GLY A 102 -37.54 9.25 -11.18
CA GLY A 102 -36.48 9.98 -11.91
C GLY A 102 -36.64 11.51 -11.94
N GLY A 103 -37.58 12.08 -11.19
CA GLY A 103 -37.80 13.53 -11.11
C GLY A 103 -38.29 14.18 -12.41
N LEU A 104 -38.79 13.39 -13.37
CA LEU A 104 -39.24 13.90 -14.66
C LEU A 104 -40.53 14.72 -14.51
N ASP A 105 -40.50 15.94 -15.07
CA ASP A 105 -41.67 16.77 -15.28
C ASP A 105 -41.64 17.28 -16.73
N SER A 106 -42.65 16.92 -17.50
CA SER A 106 -42.80 17.26 -18.91
C SER A 106 -41.55 16.96 -19.77
N PRO A 107 -41.05 15.71 -19.79
CA PRO A 107 -39.86 15.36 -20.56
C PRO A 107 -40.10 15.64 -22.06
N ALA A 108 -39.20 16.41 -22.67
CA ALA A 108 -39.36 16.93 -24.02
C ALA A 108 -38.40 16.34 -25.06
N TYR A 109 -37.18 15.96 -24.64
CA TYR A 109 -36.13 15.49 -25.54
C TYR A 109 -35.45 14.24 -24.99
N ILE A 110 -34.99 13.39 -25.89
CA ILE A 110 -34.16 12.23 -25.56
C ILE A 110 -33.08 12.06 -26.62
N THR A 111 -31.86 11.77 -26.19
CA THR A 111 -30.74 11.46 -27.09
C THR A 111 -29.85 10.41 -26.45
N PHE A 112 -29.21 9.59 -27.27
CA PHE A 112 -28.18 8.67 -26.82
C PHE A 112 -26.81 9.29 -27.11
N ALA A 113 -26.00 9.47 -26.07
CA ALA A 113 -24.58 9.75 -26.26
C ALA A 113 -23.86 8.47 -26.70
N ALA A 114 -22.75 8.60 -27.44
CA ALA A 114 -21.87 7.47 -27.70
C ALA A 114 -21.44 6.85 -26.36
N ASP A 115 -21.37 5.51 -26.31
CA ASP A 115 -20.97 4.76 -25.11
C ASP A 115 -19.73 5.42 -24.48
N GLN A 116 -19.89 5.95 -23.28
CA GLN A 116 -18.74 6.20 -22.41
C GLN A 116 -18.14 4.83 -22.17
N GLN A 117 -16.97 4.54 -22.76
CA GLN A 117 -16.20 3.36 -22.41
C GLN A 117 -15.90 3.46 -20.91
N VAL A 118 -16.68 2.75 -20.09
CA VAL A 118 -16.28 2.47 -18.71
C VAL A 118 -15.20 1.42 -18.81
N THR A 119 -13.97 1.90 -18.98
CA THR A 119 -12.79 1.06 -18.82
C THR A 119 -12.77 0.70 -17.34
N VAL A 120 -13.09 -0.55 -17.00
CA VAL A 120 -12.79 -1.08 -15.67
C VAL A 120 -11.26 -1.10 -15.62
N GLN A 121 -10.67 -0.06 -15.03
CA GLN A 121 -9.25 -0.02 -14.79
C GLN A 121 -8.95 -1.16 -13.81
N ALA A 122 -8.14 -2.14 -14.24
CA ALA A 122 -7.72 -3.20 -13.33
C ALA A 122 -7.05 -2.54 -12.12
N THR A 123 -7.50 -2.91 -10.93
CA THR A 123 -6.89 -2.43 -9.70
C THR A 123 -5.42 -2.81 -9.70
N PRO A 124 -4.49 -1.85 -9.60
CA PRO A 124 -3.08 -2.16 -9.47
C PRO A 124 -2.86 -2.94 -8.17
N VAL A 125 -2.07 -4.02 -8.26
CA VAL A 125 -1.70 -4.85 -7.12
C VAL A 125 -0.19 -4.83 -7.02
N VAL A 126 0.33 -4.34 -5.89
CA VAL A 126 1.76 -4.43 -5.61
C VAL A 126 2.14 -5.91 -5.49
N THR A 127 3.16 -6.34 -6.21
CA THR A 127 3.67 -7.70 -6.11
C THR A 127 5.18 -7.73 -5.95
N GLN A 128 5.68 -8.87 -5.52
CA GLN A 128 7.10 -9.15 -5.47
C GLN A 128 7.35 -10.61 -5.81
N THR A 129 8.48 -10.87 -6.48
CA THR A 129 8.98 -12.22 -6.71
C THR A 129 10.17 -12.45 -5.79
N LEU A 130 10.07 -13.46 -4.93
CA LEU A 130 11.14 -13.88 -4.05
C LEU A 130 11.65 -15.27 -4.47
N PRO A 131 12.96 -15.56 -4.34
CA PRO A 131 13.47 -16.90 -4.52
C PRO A 131 13.02 -17.83 -3.38
N GLY A 132 13.17 -19.13 -3.60
CA GLY A 132 13.07 -20.11 -2.51
C GLY A 132 14.22 -19.99 -1.50
N ALA A 133 14.24 -20.88 -0.51
CA ALA A 133 15.28 -20.89 0.52
C ALA A 133 16.70 -20.96 -0.08
N GLN A 134 17.62 -20.20 0.52
CA GLN A 134 19.03 -20.11 0.12
C GLN A 134 19.93 -20.76 1.18
N SER A 135 21.18 -21.03 0.80
CA SER A 135 22.20 -21.54 1.73
C SER A 135 23.59 -21.04 1.38
N SER A 136 24.43 -20.85 2.40
CA SER A 136 25.87 -20.58 2.26
C SER A 136 26.65 -21.25 3.39
N ALA A 137 27.96 -21.37 3.22
CA ALA A 137 28.85 -21.56 4.36
C ALA A 137 28.86 -20.29 5.22
N GLU A 138 29.22 -20.41 6.50
CA GLU A 138 29.56 -19.23 7.30
C GLU A 138 30.65 -18.40 6.64
N ASP A 139 30.65 -17.11 6.97
CA ASP A 139 31.54 -16.08 6.40
C ASP A 139 31.50 -15.96 4.86
N THR A 140 30.54 -16.62 4.22
CA THR A 140 30.36 -16.58 2.77
C THR A 140 29.07 -15.85 2.44
N SER A 141 29.19 -14.77 1.68
CA SER A 141 28.04 -13.97 1.24
C SER A 141 27.14 -14.70 0.25
N VAL A 142 25.86 -14.37 0.26
CA VAL A 142 24.86 -14.78 -0.74
C VAL A 142 24.54 -13.58 -1.63
N THR A 143 24.68 -13.74 -2.95
CA THR A 143 24.27 -12.71 -3.93
C THR A 143 22.96 -13.09 -4.60
N PHE A 144 21.96 -12.22 -4.48
CA PHE A 144 20.67 -12.31 -5.14
C PHE A 144 20.76 -11.63 -6.50
N SER A 145 20.57 -12.39 -7.58
CA SER A 145 20.59 -11.82 -8.94
C SER A 145 19.89 -12.71 -9.95
N THR A 146 19.56 -12.13 -11.10
CA THR A 146 19.03 -12.86 -12.26
C THR A 146 20.06 -13.85 -12.77
N ALA A 147 21.35 -13.48 -12.76
CA ALA A 147 22.45 -14.33 -13.20
C ALA A 147 22.59 -15.61 -12.34
N ASN A 148 22.29 -15.51 -11.04
CA ASN A 148 22.31 -16.63 -10.11
C ASN A 148 20.98 -17.42 -10.06
N GLY A 149 19.94 -16.95 -10.77
CA GLY A 149 18.61 -17.57 -10.76
C GLY A 149 17.85 -17.42 -9.43
N ASN A 150 18.25 -16.47 -8.59
CA ASN A 150 17.65 -16.21 -7.27
C ASN A 150 17.30 -14.73 -7.08
N ALA A 151 16.93 -14.04 -8.15
CA ALA A 151 16.58 -12.62 -8.11
C ALA A 151 15.40 -12.32 -7.18
N ILE A 152 15.47 -11.16 -6.53
CA ILE A 152 14.34 -10.53 -5.86
C ILE A 152 13.87 -9.41 -6.79
N THR A 153 12.59 -9.40 -7.15
CA THR A 153 11.99 -8.32 -7.96
C THR A 153 10.73 -7.79 -7.32
N VAL A 154 10.44 -6.52 -7.58
CA VAL A 154 9.24 -5.81 -7.15
C VAL A 154 8.50 -5.26 -8.36
N ASP A 155 7.19 -5.13 -8.24
CA ASP A 155 6.29 -4.60 -9.28
C ASP A 155 5.25 -3.73 -8.58
N ASP A 156 5.08 -2.49 -9.04
CA ASP A 156 4.11 -1.57 -8.45
C ASP A 156 2.66 -1.82 -8.90
N GLY A 157 2.46 -2.76 -9.83
CA GLY A 157 1.17 -3.13 -10.39
C GLY A 157 0.60 -2.09 -11.33
N THR A 158 1.37 -1.03 -11.65
CA THR A 158 0.96 0.09 -12.47
C THR A 158 1.76 0.16 -13.78
N ALA A 159 1.24 0.88 -14.77
CA ALA A 159 1.99 1.18 -15.99
C ALA A 159 2.94 2.38 -15.82
N SER A 160 3.08 2.92 -14.62
CA SER A 160 3.81 4.15 -14.36
C SER A 160 5.31 3.89 -14.31
N THR A 161 6.09 4.64 -15.09
CA THR A 161 7.57 4.57 -15.02
C THR A 161 8.15 5.56 -14.00
N THR A 162 7.31 6.40 -13.40
CA THR A 162 7.71 7.48 -12.50
C THR A 162 7.10 7.33 -11.12
N ALA A 163 6.17 6.39 -10.92
CA ALA A 163 5.69 6.05 -9.59
C ALA A 163 6.86 5.53 -8.75
N LEU A 164 6.83 5.87 -7.47
CA LEU A 164 7.86 5.48 -6.52
C LEU A 164 7.31 4.41 -5.61
N LEU A 165 8.02 3.30 -5.51
CA LEU A 165 7.80 2.26 -4.53
C LEU A 165 8.61 2.54 -3.27
N GLN A 166 8.09 2.10 -2.13
CA GLN A 166 8.85 1.92 -0.92
C GLN A 166 9.18 0.43 -0.74
N VAL A 167 10.44 0.12 -0.52
CA VAL A 167 10.88 -1.25 -0.24
C VAL A 167 11.69 -1.29 1.04
N ALA A 168 11.22 -2.05 2.02
CA ALA A 168 11.91 -2.37 3.25
C ALA A 168 12.53 -3.77 3.13
N ILE A 169 13.82 -3.88 3.43
CA ILE A 169 14.58 -5.13 3.36
C ILE A 169 15.36 -5.27 4.66
N ASN A 170 15.21 -6.40 5.34
CA ASN A 170 15.78 -6.60 6.67
C ASN A 170 16.26 -8.04 6.90
N VAL A 171 17.40 -8.18 7.57
CA VAL A 171 17.89 -9.41 8.19
C VAL A 171 18.18 -9.16 9.68
N PRO A 172 17.85 -10.11 10.57
CA PRO A 172 18.11 -9.96 12.01
C PRO A 172 19.61 -10.10 12.37
N SER A 173 20.42 -10.71 11.51
CA SER A 173 21.87 -10.90 11.71
C SER A 173 22.60 -10.85 10.37
N GLY A 174 23.74 -10.14 10.33
CA GLY A 174 24.51 -9.86 9.11
C GLY A 174 24.21 -8.48 8.50
N THR A 175 24.65 -8.26 7.27
CA THR A 175 24.47 -7.00 6.54
C THR A 175 23.95 -7.23 5.12
N LEU A 176 23.31 -6.19 4.58
CA LEU A 176 22.74 -6.17 3.23
C LEU A 176 23.37 -5.03 2.42
N ALA A 177 23.88 -5.34 1.24
CA ALA A 177 24.50 -4.38 0.34
C ALA A 177 23.87 -4.44 -1.07
N LEU A 178 23.16 -3.38 -1.47
CA LEU A 178 22.61 -3.19 -2.82
C LEU A 178 23.75 -3.04 -3.84
N SER A 179 23.52 -3.53 -5.06
CA SER A 179 24.48 -3.43 -6.17
C SER A 179 24.72 -1.99 -6.63
N THR A 180 23.72 -1.12 -6.43
CA THR A 180 23.78 0.33 -6.68
C THR A 180 22.79 1.05 -5.77
N THR A 181 23.06 2.33 -5.49
CA THR A 181 22.12 3.23 -4.81
C THR A 181 21.62 4.35 -5.73
N ALA A 182 21.95 4.28 -7.02
CA ALA A 182 21.55 5.30 -7.99
C ALA A 182 20.02 5.30 -8.18
N GLY A 183 19.41 6.47 -8.06
CA GLY A 183 17.95 6.61 -8.18
C GLY A 183 17.16 6.17 -6.94
N LEU A 184 17.86 5.84 -5.84
CA LEU A 184 17.24 5.48 -4.57
C LEU A 184 17.43 6.57 -3.51
N SER A 185 16.41 6.74 -2.68
CA SER A 185 16.46 7.56 -1.47
C SER A 185 16.26 6.69 -0.24
N PHE A 186 17.14 6.79 0.76
CA PHE A 186 17.02 6.04 2.01
C PHE A 186 16.16 6.80 3.00
N VAL A 187 15.16 6.13 3.56
CA VAL A 187 14.26 6.70 4.59
C VAL A 187 14.37 5.96 5.92
N GLY A 188 15.05 4.81 5.93
CA GLY A 188 15.42 4.07 7.14
C GLY A 188 16.66 3.21 6.89
N GLY A 189 17.55 3.12 7.88
CA GLY A 189 18.82 2.38 7.73
C GLY A 189 19.74 2.96 6.65
N ALA A 190 20.68 2.14 6.18
CA ALA A 190 21.62 2.51 5.12
C ALA A 190 22.11 1.28 4.34
N ASN A 191 22.67 1.51 3.15
CA ASN A 191 23.34 0.43 2.42
C ASN A 191 24.52 -0.13 3.24
N GLY A 192 24.63 -1.45 3.33
CA GLY A 192 25.63 -2.14 4.16
C GLY A 192 25.23 -2.37 5.62
N THR A 193 23.96 -2.14 5.99
CA THR A 193 23.42 -2.41 7.33
C THR A 193 22.50 -3.63 7.34
N GLY A 194 22.10 -4.11 8.52
CA GLY A 194 21.18 -5.26 8.65
C GLY A 194 19.77 -5.01 8.13
N GLY A 195 19.37 -3.75 7.95
CA GLY A 195 18.08 -3.42 7.36
C GLY A 195 18.07 -2.02 6.76
N MET A 196 17.34 -1.87 5.66
CA MET A 196 17.19 -0.59 4.98
C MET A 196 15.79 -0.43 4.41
N VAL A 197 15.38 0.82 4.25
CA VAL A 197 14.13 1.21 3.60
C VAL A 197 14.47 2.24 2.56
N VAL A 198 14.10 1.95 1.31
CA VAL A 198 14.39 2.80 0.17
C VAL A 198 13.13 3.22 -0.57
N TRP A 199 13.16 4.41 -1.14
CA TRP A 199 12.24 4.86 -2.19
C TRP A 199 12.96 4.88 -3.54
N GLY A 200 12.26 4.56 -4.60
CA GLY A 200 12.77 4.63 -5.97
C GLY A 200 11.70 4.23 -6.98
N THR A 201 11.97 4.45 -8.27
CA THR A 201 11.12 3.85 -9.31
C THR A 201 11.29 2.35 -9.30
N GLU A 202 10.29 1.59 -9.75
CA GLU A 202 10.36 0.13 -9.87
C GLU A 202 11.66 -0.30 -10.58
N ALA A 203 11.98 0.34 -11.71
CA ALA A 203 13.19 0.05 -12.47
C ALA A 203 14.50 0.30 -11.67
N ALA A 204 14.58 1.39 -10.92
CA ALA A 204 15.76 1.70 -10.10
C ALA A 204 15.91 0.70 -8.95
N ILE A 205 14.81 0.31 -8.31
CA ILE A 205 14.82 -0.67 -7.24
C ILE A 205 15.22 -2.04 -7.78
N ASN A 206 14.58 -2.52 -8.85
CA ASN A 206 14.93 -3.81 -9.45
C ASN A 206 16.40 -3.86 -9.92
N THR A 207 16.95 -2.74 -10.42
CA THR A 207 18.38 -2.65 -10.75
C THR A 207 19.27 -2.78 -9.52
N ALA A 208 18.87 -2.18 -8.39
CA ALA A 208 19.63 -2.26 -7.14
C ALA A 208 19.54 -3.63 -6.44
N LEU A 209 18.40 -4.33 -6.60
CA LEU A 209 18.17 -5.68 -6.09
C LEU A 209 18.88 -6.74 -6.92
N ASP A 210 19.07 -6.52 -8.22
CA ASP A 210 19.89 -7.39 -9.07
C ASP A 210 21.37 -7.20 -8.70
N GLY A 211 21.87 -8.12 -7.88
CA GLY A 211 23.19 -8.07 -7.25
C GLY A 211 23.19 -7.67 -5.78
N LEU A 212 22.02 -7.65 -5.10
CA LEU A 212 21.95 -7.50 -3.65
C LEU A 212 22.79 -8.59 -2.97
N VAL A 213 23.63 -8.21 -2.02
CA VAL A 213 24.50 -9.13 -1.28
C VAL A 213 24.07 -9.18 0.18
N TYR A 214 23.78 -10.38 0.67
CA TYR A 214 23.72 -10.68 2.10
C TYR A 214 25.09 -11.20 2.57
N THR A 215 25.64 -10.61 3.62
CA THR A 215 26.86 -11.10 4.27
C THR A 215 26.51 -11.52 5.70
N PRO A 216 26.69 -12.81 6.07
CA PRO A 216 26.51 -13.27 7.44
C PRO A 216 27.34 -12.47 8.44
N ALA A 217 26.89 -12.41 9.69
CA ALA A 217 27.78 -11.97 10.77
C ALA A 217 28.94 -12.97 10.90
N ALA A 218 30.11 -12.50 11.36
CA ALA A 218 31.28 -13.35 11.50
C ALA A 218 30.99 -14.55 12.40
N ASN A 219 31.37 -15.75 11.95
CA ASN A 219 31.18 -17.04 12.63
C ASN A 219 29.70 -17.33 12.99
N PHE A 220 28.76 -16.74 12.24
CA PHE A 220 27.34 -17.04 12.43
C PHE A 220 26.98 -18.34 11.70
N ASP A 221 26.47 -19.31 12.46
CA ASP A 221 25.79 -20.48 11.93
C ASP A 221 24.31 -20.50 12.33
N GLY A 222 23.46 -21.01 11.44
CA GLY A 222 22.00 -21.08 11.63
C GLY A 222 21.20 -20.44 10.51
N THR A 223 19.90 -20.25 10.73
CA THR A 223 18.98 -19.70 9.72
C THR A 223 18.58 -18.27 10.05
N VAL A 224 18.69 -17.37 9.06
CA VAL A 224 18.08 -16.03 9.11
C VAL A 224 16.97 -15.91 8.08
N ASN A 225 16.00 -15.04 8.34
CA ASN A 225 15.00 -14.65 7.36
C ASN A 225 15.34 -13.26 6.82
N LEU A 226 15.58 -13.18 5.51
CA LEU A 226 15.57 -11.92 4.77
C LEU A 226 14.12 -11.53 4.51
N SER A 227 13.61 -10.55 5.24
CA SER A 227 12.27 -10.00 5.04
C SER A 227 12.30 -8.91 3.97
N VAL A 228 11.33 -8.95 3.06
CA VAL A 228 11.13 -7.94 2.01
C VAL A 228 9.67 -7.50 2.04
N THR A 229 9.45 -6.20 2.19
CA THR A 229 8.13 -5.57 2.10
C THR A 229 8.18 -4.47 1.05
N THR A 230 7.30 -4.56 0.06
CA THR A 230 7.12 -3.60 -1.04
C THR A 230 5.79 -2.89 -0.85
N SER A 231 5.72 -1.57 -1.02
CA SER A 231 4.46 -0.83 -0.93
C SER A 231 4.40 0.41 -1.82
N LEU A 232 3.18 0.86 -2.12
CA LEU A 232 2.88 2.22 -2.65
C LEU A 232 2.93 3.28 -1.52
N GLY A 233 3.92 3.17 -0.63
CA GLY A 233 4.09 4.00 0.56
C GLY A 233 4.90 5.27 0.35
N ASN A 234 5.30 5.63 -0.88
CA ASN A 234 6.06 6.86 -1.10
C ASN A 234 5.29 8.08 -0.60
N GLY A 235 5.92 8.91 0.23
CA GLY A 235 5.28 10.09 0.81
C GLY A 235 4.15 9.81 1.80
N LEU A 236 3.92 8.56 2.20
CA LEU A 236 3.07 8.22 3.36
C LEU A 236 3.80 8.73 4.62
N GLN A 237 3.12 9.55 5.41
CA GLN A 237 3.70 10.16 6.61
C GLN A 237 2.94 9.81 7.89
N GLY A 238 1.71 9.30 7.77
CA GLY A 238 0.97 8.71 8.86
C GLY A 238 0.12 7.55 8.35
N ASN A 239 0.21 6.40 9.01
CA ASN A 239 -0.56 5.21 8.70
C ASN A 239 -1.12 4.61 10.00
N TYR A 240 -2.44 4.63 10.15
CA TYR A 240 -3.13 4.20 11.36
C TYR A 240 -4.07 3.04 11.01
N GLU A 241 -3.55 1.83 11.17
CA GLU A 241 -4.22 0.55 10.82
C GLU A 241 -5.10 0.02 11.97
N PHE A 242 -4.95 0.56 13.19
CA PHE A 242 -5.68 0.13 14.38
C PHE A 242 -5.52 -1.36 14.79
N GLU A 243 -4.57 -2.09 14.20
CA GLU A 243 -4.38 -3.53 14.41
C GLU A 243 -3.82 -3.95 15.78
N LEU A 244 -3.27 -3.01 16.55
CA LEU A 244 -2.70 -3.28 17.87
C LEU A 244 -3.61 -2.74 18.98
N ALA A 245 -4.40 -3.66 19.55
CA ALA A 245 -5.25 -3.39 20.71
C ALA A 245 -4.41 -2.82 21.88
N GLY A 246 -4.73 -1.59 22.31
CA GLY A 246 -4.04 -0.87 23.39
C GLY A 246 -3.19 0.32 22.94
N THR A 247 -2.90 0.44 21.63
CA THR A 247 -2.22 1.60 21.03
C THR A 247 -2.96 2.08 19.78
N PRO A 248 -4.22 2.57 19.90
CA PRO A 248 -5.06 2.93 18.76
C PRO A 248 -4.47 4.06 17.90
N GLY A 249 -3.60 4.90 18.44
CA GLY A 249 -2.92 5.94 17.66
C GLY A 249 -1.53 5.53 17.17
N LEU A 250 -1.19 4.25 17.13
CA LEU A 250 0.10 3.81 16.61
C LEU A 250 0.19 4.14 15.11
N ASP A 251 1.21 4.92 14.76
CA ASP A 251 1.60 5.15 13.38
C ASP A 251 2.52 4.00 12.93
N THR A 252 2.09 3.24 11.93
CA THR A 252 2.86 2.13 11.33
C THR A 252 3.59 2.57 10.06
N SER A 253 3.52 3.85 9.69
CA SER A 253 4.25 4.37 8.54
C SER A 253 5.75 4.23 8.74
N ILE A 254 6.48 4.12 7.64
CA ILE A 254 7.93 3.94 7.70
C ILE A 254 8.62 5.30 7.67
N GLY A 255 9.28 5.68 8.76
CA GLY A 255 10.00 6.95 8.88
C GLY A 255 9.90 7.54 10.29
N VAL A 256 9.65 8.85 10.39
CA VAL A 256 9.39 9.53 11.66
C VAL A 256 7.96 9.20 12.09
N LEU A 257 7.83 8.33 13.09
CA LEU A 257 6.52 7.93 13.62
C LEU A 257 5.83 9.11 14.30
N GLN A 258 4.60 9.38 13.91
CA GLN A 258 3.74 10.42 14.48
C GLN A 258 2.56 9.76 15.20
N ASN A 259 2.86 9.06 16.30
CA ASN A 259 1.83 8.40 17.10
C ASN A 259 0.81 9.40 17.64
N GLY A 260 -0.47 9.06 17.53
CA GLY A 260 -1.57 9.75 18.15
C GLY A 260 -1.96 9.21 19.52
N SER A 261 -2.73 10.01 20.25
CA SER A 261 -3.37 9.64 21.51
C SER A 261 -4.88 9.63 21.35
N LEU A 262 -5.53 8.64 21.96
CA LEU A 262 -6.97 8.57 22.04
C LEU A 262 -7.52 9.68 22.94
N ASN A 263 -8.52 10.41 22.47
CA ASN A 263 -9.23 11.46 23.18
C ASN A 263 -10.73 11.17 23.21
N GLY A 264 -11.38 11.45 24.34
CA GLY A 264 -12.81 11.28 24.60
C GLY A 264 -13.08 11.15 26.11
N THR A 265 -14.18 11.70 26.64
CA THR A 265 -14.45 11.81 28.09
C THR A 265 -15.34 10.70 28.68
N GLY A 266 -15.56 9.60 27.95
CA GLY A 266 -16.02 8.33 28.53
C GLY A 266 -17.53 8.15 28.65
N THR A 267 -18.33 8.79 27.78
CA THR A 267 -19.68 8.26 27.48
C THR A 267 -19.53 6.95 26.74
N ALA A 268 -20.22 5.89 27.17
CA ALA A 268 -20.09 4.58 26.56
C ALA A 268 -21.02 4.42 25.35
N PRO A 269 -20.56 3.83 24.23
CA PRO A 269 -19.19 3.38 24.02
C PRO A 269 -18.28 4.55 23.66
N GLY A 270 -17.23 4.80 24.46
CA GLY A 270 -16.22 5.80 24.12
C GLY A 270 -15.28 5.27 23.05
N PRO A 271 -14.18 5.99 22.77
CA PRO A 271 -13.36 5.69 21.62
C PRO A 271 -12.66 4.36 21.89
N ALA A 272 -12.75 3.42 20.95
CA ALA A 272 -12.24 2.07 21.18
C ALA A 272 -11.82 1.39 19.88
N VAL A 273 -10.78 0.56 19.97
CA VAL A 273 -10.52 -0.44 18.93
C VAL A 273 -11.47 -1.61 19.15
N VAL A 274 -12.27 -1.92 18.15
CA VAL A 274 -13.22 -3.04 18.17
C VAL A 274 -12.96 -3.97 17.00
N VAL A 275 -13.35 -5.24 17.13
CA VAL A 275 -13.26 -6.20 16.03
C VAL A 275 -14.51 -6.08 15.16
N ASP A 276 -14.34 -5.68 13.91
CA ASP A 276 -15.32 -5.74 12.83
C ASP A 276 -15.12 -7.01 11.99
N GLY A 277 -16.23 -7.60 11.52
CA GLY A 277 -16.19 -8.89 10.82
C GLY A 277 -15.55 -8.82 9.43
N ASP A 278 -15.55 -7.65 8.80
CA ASP A 278 -15.06 -7.48 7.43
C ASP A 278 -13.65 -6.89 7.40
N ARG A 279 -13.32 -6.04 8.37
CA ARG A 279 -12.11 -5.20 8.38
C ARG A 279 -11.14 -5.46 9.54
N GLY A 280 -11.42 -6.43 10.41
CA GLY A 280 -10.50 -6.73 11.51
C GLY A 280 -10.62 -5.70 12.63
N ASN A 281 -9.51 -5.21 13.16
CA ASN A 281 -9.55 -4.23 14.24
C ASN A 281 -9.77 -2.83 13.67
N VAL A 282 -10.78 -2.11 14.16
CA VAL A 282 -11.15 -0.79 13.65
C VAL A 282 -11.39 0.20 14.77
N LEU A 283 -11.17 1.49 14.52
CA LEU A 283 -11.51 2.56 15.46
C LEU A 283 -13.02 2.81 15.45
N GLN A 284 -13.67 2.70 16.61
CA GLN A 284 -15.07 3.07 16.82
C GLN A 284 -15.15 4.40 17.59
N LEU A 285 -16.04 5.29 17.16
CA LEU A 285 -16.23 6.65 17.64
C LEU A 285 -17.74 6.93 17.79
N ASP A 286 -18.12 7.73 18.80
CA ASP A 286 -19.53 8.00 19.14
C ASP A 286 -20.08 9.35 18.64
N GLY A 287 -19.27 10.13 17.91
CA GLY A 287 -19.64 11.47 17.42
C GLY A 287 -19.79 12.54 18.51
N ALA A 288 -19.38 12.29 19.76
CA ALA A 288 -19.48 13.26 20.85
C ALA A 288 -18.16 14.01 21.09
N ASP A 289 -17.09 13.31 21.45
CA ASP A 289 -15.76 13.88 21.69
C ASP A 289 -14.59 12.94 21.33
N ASP A 290 -14.94 11.83 20.69
CA ASP A 290 -14.05 10.71 20.39
C ASP A 290 -13.13 11.00 19.19
N SER A 291 -11.82 10.85 19.37
CA SER A 291 -10.84 10.96 18.27
C SER A 291 -9.47 10.36 18.58
N ILE A 292 -8.64 10.24 17.55
CA ILE A 292 -7.18 10.19 17.71
C ILE A 292 -6.64 11.60 17.46
N GLU A 293 -5.88 12.12 18.43
CA GLU A 293 -5.11 13.37 18.27
C GLU A 293 -3.65 13.07 17.99
N ILE A 294 -3.14 13.61 16.90
CA ILE A 294 -1.75 13.50 16.49
C ILE A 294 -1.11 14.89 16.63
N THR A 295 0.02 14.96 17.31
CA THR A 295 0.72 16.23 17.49
C THR A 295 1.26 16.75 16.17
N GLY A 296 0.91 17.98 15.80
CA GLY A 296 1.35 18.59 14.54
C GLY A 296 0.47 18.24 13.34
N ARG A 297 0.92 18.69 12.16
CA ARG A 297 0.21 18.61 10.88
C ARG A 297 1.11 18.10 9.75
N PHE A 298 1.99 17.15 10.08
CA PHE A 298 2.89 16.50 9.11
C PHE A 298 3.75 17.48 8.29
N GLY A 299 4.16 18.59 8.92
CA GLY A 299 5.00 19.62 8.30
C GLY A 299 4.28 20.64 7.43
N ASP A 300 2.95 20.79 7.59
CA ASP A 300 2.12 21.75 6.85
C ASP A 300 2.25 21.57 5.32
N PRO A 301 1.91 20.39 4.78
CA PRO A 301 2.22 20.07 3.40
C PRO A 301 1.42 20.91 2.40
N ALA A 302 2.09 21.33 1.33
CA ALA A 302 1.45 22.05 0.22
C ALA A 302 0.60 21.11 -0.66
N ASN A 303 1.02 19.85 -0.81
CA ASN A 303 0.29 18.80 -1.51
C ASN A 303 -0.12 17.74 -0.49
N VAL A 304 -1.32 17.17 -0.61
CA VAL A 304 -1.83 16.27 0.43
C VAL A 304 -2.78 15.24 -0.14
N THR A 305 -2.74 14.03 0.42
CA THR A 305 -3.83 13.07 0.28
C THR A 305 -4.23 12.57 1.65
N LEU A 306 -5.52 12.67 1.96
CA LEU A 306 -6.14 12.06 3.14
C LEU A 306 -6.99 10.90 2.66
N ALA A 307 -6.86 9.73 3.27
CA ALA A 307 -7.65 8.56 2.90
C ALA A 307 -7.98 7.71 4.13
N ALA A 308 -9.14 7.06 4.12
CA ALA A 308 -9.52 6.09 5.15
C ALA A 308 -10.65 5.19 4.65
N TRP A 309 -10.80 4.04 5.26
CA TRP A 309 -12.06 3.29 5.24
C TRP A 309 -13.00 3.85 6.31
N VAL A 310 -14.27 4.01 5.98
CA VAL A 310 -15.32 4.49 6.90
C VAL A 310 -16.58 3.64 6.83
N LYS A 311 -17.28 3.52 7.96
CA LYS A 311 -18.59 2.84 8.06
C LYS A 311 -19.48 3.55 9.06
N PHE A 312 -20.64 4.02 8.60
CA PHE A 312 -21.61 4.76 9.40
C PHE A 312 -23.01 4.61 8.80
N SER A 313 -24.05 5.00 9.55
CA SER A 313 -25.46 4.78 9.13
C SER A 313 -26.39 5.96 9.41
N THR A 314 -25.86 7.06 9.96
CA THR A 314 -26.65 8.17 10.51
C THR A 314 -26.10 9.50 10.06
N THR A 315 -26.84 10.19 9.20
CA THR A 315 -26.46 11.51 8.69
C THR A 315 -26.37 12.56 9.78
N ASP A 316 -25.26 13.29 9.82
CA ASP A 316 -25.08 14.45 10.68
C ASP A 316 -25.52 15.74 9.96
N THR A 317 -25.99 16.72 10.73
CA THR A 317 -26.44 18.01 10.22
C THR A 317 -25.30 18.79 9.54
N PHE A 318 -24.05 18.63 9.97
CA PHE A 318 -22.92 19.40 9.43
C PHE A 318 -21.76 18.53 8.89
N GLY A 319 -21.86 17.21 9.07
CA GLY A 319 -20.96 16.18 8.56
C GLY A 319 -19.80 15.85 9.49
N GLY A 320 -19.41 14.58 9.56
CA GLY A 320 -18.32 14.09 10.39
C GLY A 320 -16.94 14.21 9.72
N GLU A 321 -15.98 14.83 10.40
CA GLU A 321 -14.58 14.89 9.95
C GLU A 321 -13.87 13.56 10.19
N VAL A 322 -13.50 12.90 9.09
CA VAL A 322 -12.76 11.63 9.13
C VAL A 322 -11.30 11.90 9.46
N ILE A 323 -10.68 12.85 8.76
CA ILE A 323 -9.31 13.31 9.01
C ILE A 323 -9.27 14.84 8.86
N SER A 324 -8.72 15.53 9.86
CA SER A 324 -8.60 16.99 9.91
C SER A 324 -7.18 17.40 10.28
N LEU A 325 -6.43 17.99 9.34
CA LEU A 325 -5.06 18.48 9.58
C LEU A 325 -5.13 19.91 10.14
N GLY A 326 -5.45 20.01 11.43
CA GLY A 326 -5.63 21.29 12.12
C GLY A 326 -6.64 22.19 11.44
N ASN A 327 -7.72 21.63 10.87
CA ASN A 327 -8.74 22.34 10.10
C ASN A 327 -8.21 23.06 8.84
N GLY A 328 -6.92 22.90 8.48
CA GLY A 328 -6.35 23.48 7.27
C GLY A 328 -6.70 22.66 6.02
N VAL A 329 -6.82 21.34 6.19
CA VAL A 329 -7.26 20.37 5.19
C VAL A 329 -8.14 19.35 5.88
N VAL A 330 -9.28 19.02 5.28
CA VAL A 330 -10.31 18.18 5.89
C VAL A 330 -10.85 17.18 4.87
N LEU A 331 -10.93 15.91 5.27
CA LEU A 331 -11.77 14.90 4.64
C LEU A 331 -13.01 14.71 5.51
N ARG A 332 -14.18 14.98 4.95
CA ARG A 332 -15.46 14.97 5.65
C ARG A 332 -16.47 14.08 4.94
N VAL A 333 -17.32 13.43 5.71
CA VAL A 333 -18.47 12.67 5.22
C VAL A 333 -19.76 13.17 5.85
N ASP A 334 -20.88 12.78 5.24
CA ASP A 334 -22.15 12.66 5.94
C ASP A 334 -22.80 13.96 6.43
N ASP A 335 -22.72 15.04 5.65
CA ASP A 335 -23.42 16.29 5.96
C ASP A 335 -24.94 16.22 5.69
N ILE A 336 -25.66 17.35 5.79
CA ILE A 336 -27.13 17.38 5.64
C ILE A 336 -27.64 16.98 4.25
N THR A 337 -26.79 17.02 3.22
CA THR A 337 -27.13 16.47 1.89
C THR A 337 -26.64 15.02 1.74
N GLY A 338 -25.99 14.50 2.78
CA GLY A 338 -25.42 13.17 2.92
C GLY A 338 -24.05 13.06 2.28
N GLU A 339 -23.45 14.12 1.73
CA GLU A 339 -22.37 13.97 0.76
C GLU A 339 -20.96 13.84 1.38
N THR A 340 -20.09 13.06 0.74
CA THR A 340 -18.64 13.12 1.01
C THR A 340 -18.03 14.38 0.40
N SER A 341 -17.14 15.04 1.14
CA SER A 341 -16.45 16.26 0.70
C SER A 341 -14.99 16.34 1.16
N GLY A 342 -14.20 17.05 0.35
CA GLY A 342 -12.84 17.46 0.67
C GLY A 342 -12.77 18.97 0.76
N LEU A 343 -12.04 19.50 1.74
CA LEU A 343 -11.92 20.93 1.97
C LEU A 343 -10.49 21.33 2.28
N PHE A 344 -10.10 22.54 1.89
CA PHE A 344 -8.91 23.21 2.42
C PHE A 344 -9.15 24.69 2.68
N TRP A 345 -8.48 25.23 3.70
CA TRP A 345 -8.47 26.66 4.01
C TRP A 345 -7.43 27.37 3.15
N ASP A 346 -7.82 28.43 2.43
CA ASP A 346 -6.89 29.21 1.59
C ASP A 346 -6.27 30.43 2.28
N GLY A 347 -6.61 30.67 3.56
CA GLY A 347 -6.24 31.86 4.31
C GLY A 347 -7.39 32.86 4.51
N ALA A 348 -8.49 32.69 3.77
CA ALA A 348 -9.68 33.55 3.84
C ALA A 348 -11.00 32.79 3.83
N THR A 349 -11.11 31.72 3.05
CA THR A 349 -12.32 30.89 2.91
C THR A 349 -11.96 29.42 2.75
N PHE A 350 -12.91 28.53 3.07
CA PHE A 350 -12.78 27.11 2.75
C PHE A 350 -13.12 26.87 1.29
N GLN A 351 -12.17 26.28 0.55
CA GLN A 351 -12.38 25.74 -0.78
C GLN A 351 -12.87 24.30 -0.62
N ARG A 352 -14.08 24.00 -1.11
CA ARG A 352 -14.75 22.71 -0.94
C ARG A 352 -15.03 22.04 -2.29
N ILE A 353 -14.83 20.73 -2.35
CA ILE A 353 -15.34 19.84 -3.39
C ILE A 353 -16.20 18.75 -2.76
N ALA A 354 -17.30 18.36 -3.41
CA ALA A 354 -18.20 17.36 -2.88
C ALA A 354 -18.81 16.46 -3.95
N SER A 355 -19.22 15.27 -3.53
CA SER A 355 -19.64 14.17 -4.42
C SER A 355 -21.14 14.14 -4.76
N ASN A 356 -22.01 14.77 -3.96
CA ASN A 356 -23.44 14.49 -3.92
C ASN A 356 -23.81 13.01 -3.70
N ILE A 357 -22.91 12.21 -3.10
CA ILE A 357 -23.11 10.77 -2.83
C ILE A 357 -23.16 10.56 -1.33
N SER A 358 -24.23 9.91 -0.85
CA SER A 358 -24.35 9.49 0.54
C SER A 358 -23.84 8.09 0.78
N LEU A 359 -23.07 7.93 1.87
CA LEU A 359 -22.45 6.69 2.33
C LEU A 359 -23.03 6.21 3.68
N ALA A 360 -24.14 6.81 4.14
CA ALA A 360 -24.81 6.45 5.40
C ALA A 360 -25.67 5.18 5.25
N ASP A 361 -25.11 4.12 4.65
CA ASP A 361 -25.81 2.87 4.35
C ASP A 361 -25.38 1.70 5.27
N GLY A 362 -24.46 1.96 6.20
CA GLY A 362 -23.93 0.97 7.13
C GLY A 362 -22.89 0.03 6.51
N MET A 363 -22.42 0.28 5.30
CA MET A 363 -21.35 -0.48 4.64
C MET A 363 -19.99 0.22 4.79
N TRP A 364 -18.93 -0.53 4.53
CA TRP A 364 -17.57 0.01 4.44
C TRP A 364 -17.36 0.67 3.09
N HIS A 365 -16.89 1.92 3.12
CA HIS A 365 -16.48 2.66 1.93
C HIS A 365 -15.08 3.22 2.12
N HIS A 366 -14.27 3.20 1.07
CA HIS A 366 -13.00 3.89 1.07
C HIS A 366 -13.20 5.32 0.57
N VAL A 367 -12.82 6.31 1.37
CA VAL A 367 -12.92 7.73 1.02
C VAL A 367 -11.53 8.34 0.93
N ALA A 368 -11.29 9.17 -0.08
CA ALA A 368 -10.03 9.90 -0.18
C ALA A 368 -10.17 11.28 -0.82
N PHE A 369 -9.39 12.23 -0.32
CA PHE A 369 -9.27 13.58 -0.85
C PHE A 369 -7.80 13.86 -1.19
N ALA A 370 -7.53 14.20 -2.45
CA ALA A 370 -6.21 14.55 -2.94
C ALA A 370 -6.17 16.01 -3.44
N PHE A 371 -5.18 16.77 -2.99
CA PHE A 371 -4.89 18.12 -3.45
C PHE A 371 -3.44 18.24 -3.93
N ASP A 372 -3.28 18.71 -5.17
CA ASP A 372 -2.00 19.01 -5.82
C ASP A 372 -1.93 20.51 -6.09
N ASP A 373 -1.13 21.23 -5.30
CA ASP A 373 -0.92 22.67 -5.39
C ASP A 373 -0.13 23.04 -6.66
N VAL A 374 0.76 22.16 -7.10
CA VAL A 374 1.57 22.39 -8.30
C VAL A 374 0.69 22.30 -9.54
N ALA A 375 -0.16 21.28 -9.61
CA ALA A 375 -1.11 21.08 -10.70
C ALA A 375 -2.38 21.94 -10.55
N ASN A 376 -2.61 22.57 -9.39
CA ASN A 376 -3.82 23.31 -9.04
C ASN A 376 -5.08 22.43 -9.14
N THR A 377 -5.00 21.17 -8.72
CA THR A 377 -6.11 20.21 -8.82
C THR A 377 -6.51 19.68 -7.45
N GLN A 378 -7.82 19.52 -7.25
CA GLN A 378 -8.38 18.77 -6.14
C GLN A 378 -9.30 17.67 -6.64
N THR A 379 -9.22 16.48 -6.06
CA THR A 379 -10.02 15.32 -6.46
C THR A 379 -10.52 14.56 -5.25
N LEU A 380 -11.80 14.21 -5.28
CA LEU A 380 -12.46 13.37 -4.29
C LEU A 380 -12.71 11.99 -4.88
N TYR A 381 -12.46 10.97 -4.08
CA TYR A 381 -12.59 9.57 -4.46
C TYR A 381 -13.46 8.82 -3.44
N ILE A 382 -14.30 7.92 -3.96
CA ILE A 382 -15.08 6.96 -3.19
C ILE A 382 -14.83 5.58 -3.82
N ASP A 383 -14.50 4.59 -3.00
CA ASP A 383 -14.20 3.20 -3.38
C ASP A 383 -13.18 3.09 -4.51
N GLY A 384 -12.15 3.94 -4.46
CA GLY A 384 -11.07 3.98 -5.44
C GLY A 384 -11.39 4.76 -6.72
N ILE A 385 -12.63 5.24 -6.89
CA ILE A 385 -13.09 5.93 -8.10
C ILE A 385 -13.21 7.43 -7.87
N SER A 386 -12.74 8.23 -8.83
CA SER A 386 -12.92 9.69 -8.79
C SER A 386 -14.40 10.03 -8.97
N VAL A 387 -14.98 10.69 -7.96
CA VAL A 387 -16.41 11.09 -7.95
C VAL A 387 -16.60 12.60 -8.13
N ALA A 388 -15.57 13.40 -7.84
CA ALA A 388 -15.56 14.83 -8.11
C ALA A 388 -14.11 15.30 -8.33
N ALA A 389 -13.90 16.20 -9.29
CA ALA A 389 -12.61 16.84 -9.55
C ALA A 389 -12.80 18.31 -9.92
N GLY A 390 -11.82 19.16 -9.58
CA GLY A 390 -11.84 20.57 -9.92
C GLY A 390 -10.47 21.22 -9.86
N THR A 391 -10.37 22.43 -10.42
CA THR A 391 -9.13 23.22 -10.43
C THR A 391 -9.23 24.43 -9.50
N PHE A 392 -8.21 24.65 -8.67
CA PHE A 392 -8.18 25.71 -7.68
C PHE A 392 -6.78 26.32 -7.65
N THR A 393 -6.70 27.64 -7.86
CA THR A 393 -5.41 28.36 -7.92
C THR A 393 -4.93 28.87 -6.57
N GLN A 394 -5.67 28.54 -5.50
CA GLN A 394 -5.36 28.91 -4.13
C GLN A 394 -4.57 27.78 -3.49
N SER A 395 -3.60 28.13 -2.66
CA SER A 395 -2.81 27.16 -1.89
C SER A 395 -3.40 26.94 -0.51
N ILE A 396 -3.08 25.80 0.09
CA ILE A 396 -3.44 25.51 1.49
C ILE A 396 -2.76 26.51 2.42
N SER A 397 -3.53 27.04 3.36
CA SER A 397 -3.08 27.82 4.49
C SER A 397 -3.41 27.07 5.78
N TYR A 398 -2.43 26.96 6.68
CA TYR A 398 -2.63 26.35 7.99
C TYR A 398 -2.78 27.38 9.12
N SER A 399 -3.36 28.54 8.78
CA SER A 399 -3.54 29.72 9.66
C SER A 399 -4.82 29.69 10.50
N THR A 400 -5.49 28.54 10.57
CA THR A 400 -6.76 28.30 11.27
C THR A 400 -6.68 28.40 12.79
N GLY A 401 -5.47 28.35 13.36
CA GLY A 401 -5.24 28.40 14.82
C GLY A 401 -5.18 27.03 15.52
N PHE A 402 -5.44 25.93 14.80
CA PHE A 402 -5.33 24.57 15.33
C PHE A 402 -4.02 23.91 14.88
N ALA A 403 -3.26 23.40 15.85
CA ALA A 403 -1.90 22.91 15.62
C ALA A 403 -1.79 21.39 15.41
N ASN A 404 -2.85 20.63 15.74
CA ASN A 404 -2.81 19.18 15.79
C ASN A 404 -3.78 18.57 14.77
N THR A 405 -3.44 17.36 14.33
CA THR A 405 -4.26 16.56 13.43
C THR A 405 -5.24 15.72 14.24
N ARG A 406 -6.45 15.55 13.72
CA ARG A 406 -7.48 14.68 14.29
C ARG A 406 -7.89 13.61 13.29
N ILE A 407 -8.07 12.39 13.77
CA ILE A 407 -8.82 11.35 13.08
C ILE A 407 -10.12 11.16 13.85
N GLY A 408 -11.26 11.36 13.18
CA GLY A 408 -12.59 11.18 13.75
C GLY A 408 -13.25 12.41 14.36
N ALA A 409 -12.60 13.57 14.40
CA ALA A 409 -13.19 14.78 14.95
C ALA A 409 -12.65 16.07 14.33
N HIS A 410 -13.41 17.14 14.49
CA HIS A 410 -12.94 18.50 14.26
C HIS A 410 -12.02 18.95 15.40
N PRO A 411 -10.92 19.68 15.13
CA PRO A 411 -9.93 20.01 16.15
C PRO A 411 -10.38 21.07 17.17
N ASN A 412 -11.58 21.64 17.05
CA ASN A 412 -12.19 22.44 18.10
C ASN A 412 -13.10 21.57 18.96
N ASP A 413 -12.60 21.10 20.11
CA ASP A 413 -13.38 20.26 21.03
C ASP A 413 -14.67 20.94 21.54
N GLY A 414 -14.80 22.27 21.40
CA GLY A 414 -16.01 23.02 21.73
C GLY A 414 -17.09 23.03 20.63
N ASP A 415 -16.85 22.38 19.49
CA ASP A 415 -17.76 22.34 18.34
C ASP A 415 -18.04 20.89 17.91
N PRO A 416 -18.98 20.20 18.58
CA PRO A 416 -19.26 18.78 18.34
C PRO A 416 -20.00 18.52 17.01
N ASN A 417 -20.38 19.57 16.27
CA ASN A 417 -21.18 19.45 15.06
C ASN A 417 -20.49 18.71 13.92
N PHE A 418 -19.19 18.45 14.06
CA PHE A 418 -18.36 17.88 13.01
C PHE A 418 -17.62 16.61 13.46
N HIS A 419 -18.03 16.03 14.59
CA HIS A 419 -17.41 14.82 15.12
C HIS A 419 -18.01 13.59 14.43
N PHE A 420 -17.16 12.66 14.02
CA PHE A 420 -17.59 11.51 13.25
C PHE A 420 -18.19 10.44 14.17
N ASP A 421 -19.43 10.02 13.89
CA ASP A 421 -20.11 8.89 14.54
C ASP A 421 -20.04 7.66 13.62
N GLY A 422 -19.25 6.66 14.01
CA GLY A 422 -19.08 5.47 13.21
C GLY A 422 -17.76 4.75 13.44
N ARG A 423 -17.27 4.07 12.38
CA ARG A 423 -16.01 3.35 12.39
C ARG A 423 -15.06 3.85 11.31
N ILE A 424 -13.78 3.90 11.65
CA ILE A 424 -12.67 4.27 10.76
C ILE A 424 -11.66 3.12 10.77
N ASP A 425 -11.11 2.83 9.60
CA ASP A 425 -9.99 1.90 9.44
C ASP A 425 -8.97 2.44 8.43
N GLU A 426 -7.72 1.98 8.52
CA GLU A 426 -6.63 2.28 7.57
C GLU A 426 -6.50 3.78 7.24
N ALA A 427 -6.50 4.64 8.27
CA ALA A 427 -6.41 6.07 8.08
C ALA A 427 -4.98 6.47 7.64
N ARG A 428 -4.88 7.17 6.51
CA ARG A 428 -3.62 7.45 5.81
C ARG A 428 -3.48 8.93 5.48
N ILE A 429 -2.29 9.43 5.71
CA ILE A 429 -1.91 10.82 5.44
C ILE A 429 -0.65 10.83 4.59
N TYR A 430 -0.78 11.35 3.37
CA TYR A 430 0.32 11.57 2.45
C TYR A 430 0.60 13.06 2.30
N THR A 431 1.87 13.44 2.23
CA THR A 431 2.30 14.83 1.96
C THR A 431 2.51 15.11 0.47
N ARG A 432 1.76 14.36 -0.36
CA ARG A 432 1.66 14.51 -1.82
C ARG A 432 0.26 14.14 -2.29
N ALA A 433 -0.10 14.59 -3.48
CA ALA A 433 -1.26 14.08 -4.18
C ALA A 433 -0.98 12.67 -4.72
N LEU A 434 -1.87 11.72 -4.41
CA LEU A 434 -1.87 10.39 -5.02
C LEU A 434 -2.58 10.44 -6.38
N SER A 435 -2.10 9.62 -7.30
CA SER A 435 -2.77 9.37 -8.58
C SER A 435 -4.03 8.50 -8.37
N ALA A 436 -4.97 8.55 -9.33
CA ALA A 436 -6.16 7.71 -9.30
C ALA A 436 -5.83 6.20 -9.20
N THR A 437 -4.73 5.78 -9.85
CA THR A 437 -4.22 4.40 -9.80
C THR A 437 -3.78 4.02 -8.38
N GLU A 438 -3.02 4.87 -7.70
CA GLU A 438 -2.61 4.63 -6.31
C GLU A 438 -3.81 4.62 -5.36
N ILE A 439 -4.77 5.52 -5.56
CA ILE A 439 -6.03 5.55 -4.79
C ILE A 439 -6.81 4.24 -4.96
N ALA A 440 -6.90 3.72 -6.19
CA ALA A 440 -7.55 2.44 -6.44
C ALA A 440 -6.86 1.26 -5.74
N ALA A 441 -5.52 1.24 -5.69
CA ALA A 441 -4.78 0.21 -4.94
C ALA A 441 -5.07 0.25 -3.44
N ILE A 442 -5.03 1.43 -2.82
CA ILE A 442 -5.29 1.54 -1.36
C ILE A 442 -6.75 1.20 -1.04
N ALA A 443 -7.70 1.59 -1.90
CA ALA A 443 -9.12 1.25 -1.77
C ALA A 443 -9.43 -0.24 -1.98
N ALA A 444 -8.46 -1.03 -2.45
CA ALA A 444 -8.59 -2.47 -2.63
C ALA A 444 -7.61 -3.25 -1.72
N ASP A 445 -7.01 -2.59 -0.73
CA ASP A 445 -5.97 -3.14 0.15
C ASP A 445 -4.80 -3.81 -0.58
N SER A 446 -4.57 -3.43 -1.84
CA SER A 446 -3.62 -4.08 -2.76
C SER A 446 -2.32 -3.27 -2.89
N HIS A 447 -2.01 -2.46 -1.89
CA HIS A 447 -0.94 -1.46 -1.91
C HIS A 447 0.36 -1.92 -1.24
N THR A 448 0.41 -3.14 -0.70
CA THR A 448 1.59 -3.72 -0.03
C THR A 448 1.73 -5.20 -0.37
N ALA A 449 2.97 -5.66 -0.54
CA ALA A 449 3.35 -7.07 -0.60
C ALA A 449 4.48 -7.34 0.40
N SER A 450 4.41 -8.45 1.13
CA SER A 450 5.44 -8.86 2.08
C SER A 450 5.79 -10.32 1.93
N GLY A 451 7.05 -10.67 2.20
CA GLY A 451 7.52 -12.04 2.16
C GLY A 451 8.90 -12.19 2.79
N VAL A 452 9.33 -13.44 2.94
CA VAL A 452 10.63 -13.78 3.53
C VAL A 452 11.38 -14.78 2.66
N VAL A 453 12.70 -14.65 2.61
CA VAL A 453 13.62 -15.63 2.05
C VAL A 453 14.45 -16.23 3.19
N PRO A 454 14.24 -17.51 3.55
CA PRO A 454 15.10 -18.18 4.51
C PRO A 454 16.52 -18.38 3.94
N ILE A 455 17.55 -18.05 4.71
CA ILE A 455 18.96 -18.26 4.36
C ILE A 455 19.58 -19.13 5.45
N THR A 456 20.03 -20.33 5.10
CA THR A 456 20.71 -21.24 6.03
C THR A 456 22.22 -21.10 5.89
N VAL A 457 22.86 -20.62 6.93
CA VAL A 457 24.32 -20.52 7.03
C VAL A 457 24.83 -21.76 7.77
N THR A 458 25.63 -22.57 7.09
CA THR A 458 26.21 -23.78 7.67
C THR A 458 27.57 -23.48 8.26
N GLY A 459 27.75 -23.79 9.55
CA GLY A 459 29.05 -23.72 10.20
C GLY A 459 30.10 -24.55 9.47
N VAL A 460 31.29 -24.00 9.37
CA VAL A 460 32.53 -24.62 8.90
C VAL A 460 33.43 -24.73 10.14
N ASN A 461 34.54 -25.46 10.03
CA ASN A 461 35.54 -25.49 11.09
C ASN A 461 36.62 -24.46 10.75
N ASP A 462 36.77 -23.44 11.58
CA ASP A 462 37.84 -22.46 11.44
C ASP A 462 39.18 -23.02 11.89
N GLN A 463 40.24 -22.37 11.43
CA GLN A 463 41.58 -22.77 11.84
C GLN A 463 41.89 -22.24 13.25
N PRO A 464 42.44 -23.06 14.16
CA PRO A 464 42.92 -22.57 15.44
C PRO A 464 44.05 -21.56 15.25
N VAL A 465 44.03 -20.49 16.05
CA VAL A 465 45.01 -19.40 16.03
C VAL A 465 45.76 -19.30 17.36
N PHE A 466 47.03 -18.90 17.30
CA PHE A 466 47.76 -18.45 18.47
C PHE A 466 47.58 -16.95 18.65
N THR A 467 47.45 -16.49 19.90
CA THR A 467 47.62 -15.08 20.26
C THR A 467 48.81 -14.92 21.20
N ASN A 468 49.47 -13.77 21.15
CA ASN A 468 50.68 -13.45 21.93
C ASN A 468 51.88 -14.38 21.76
N LEU A 469 51.96 -15.20 20.71
CA LEU A 469 53.17 -15.95 20.39
C LEU A 469 54.28 -15.00 19.89
N ASN A 470 54.94 -14.31 20.81
CA ASN A 470 55.87 -13.21 20.56
C ASN A 470 57.21 -13.36 21.30
N GLY A 471 57.35 -14.44 22.09
CA GLY A 471 58.57 -14.78 22.81
C GLY A 471 59.77 -14.92 21.89
N SER A 472 60.89 -14.34 22.31
CA SER A 472 62.20 -14.52 21.67
C SER A 472 63.25 -14.92 22.71
N PRO A 473 63.11 -16.10 23.32
CA PRO A 473 64.01 -16.56 24.37
C PRO A 473 65.36 -16.96 23.79
N GLY A 474 66.44 -16.52 24.44
CA GLY A 474 67.79 -17.02 24.16
C GLY A 474 68.05 -18.31 24.92
N TYR A 475 68.51 -19.36 24.24
CA TYR A 475 68.97 -20.60 24.88
C TYR A 475 70.45 -20.82 24.59
N THR A 476 71.22 -21.14 25.64
CA THR A 476 72.61 -21.57 25.52
C THR A 476 72.66 -23.08 25.55
N GLU A 477 73.35 -23.72 24.60
CA GLU A 477 73.51 -25.16 24.54
C GLU A 477 73.98 -25.74 25.88
N GLY A 478 73.27 -26.76 26.39
CA GLY A 478 73.52 -27.39 27.69
C GLY A 478 73.16 -26.53 28.92
N GLY A 479 72.51 -25.37 28.72
CA GLY A 479 72.04 -24.49 29.78
C GLY A 479 70.78 -25.00 30.50
N THR A 480 70.28 -24.19 31.43
CA THR A 480 69.00 -24.44 32.10
C THR A 480 67.83 -24.20 31.14
N ALA A 481 66.70 -24.88 31.36
CA ALA A 481 65.48 -24.65 30.60
C ALA A 481 65.04 -23.18 30.65
N VAL A 482 64.51 -22.69 29.53
CA VAL A 482 63.98 -21.33 29.37
C VAL A 482 62.50 -21.40 29.00
N VAL A 483 61.71 -20.47 29.50
CA VAL A 483 60.30 -20.32 29.09
C VAL A 483 60.27 -19.86 27.65
N LEU A 484 59.55 -20.59 26.81
CA LEU A 484 59.47 -20.28 25.37
C LEU A 484 58.67 -19.01 25.11
N ASP A 485 57.51 -18.95 25.74
CA ASP A 485 56.58 -17.82 25.71
C ASP A 485 55.68 -17.97 26.95
N ALA A 486 55.45 -16.89 27.68
CA ALA A 486 54.78 -16.94 28.99
C ALA A 486 53.29 -16.57 28.91
N ASP A 487 52.87 -15.89 27.84
CA ASP A 487 51.52 -15.34 27.67
C ASP A 487 50.84 -15.77 26.36
N VAL A 488 51.44 -16.70 25.61
CA VAL A 488 50.79 -17.35 24.47
C VAL A 488 49.47 -18.01 24.88
N THR A 489 48.43 -17.77 24.07
CA THR A 489 47.15 -18.49 24.16
C THR A 489 46.78 -19.11 22.83
N ILE A 490 45.96 -20.15 22.87
CA ILE A 490 45.39 -20.81 21.70
C ILE A 490 43.90 -20.52 21.71
N PHE A 491 43.37 -20.13 20.55
CA PHE A 491 41.97 -19.87 20.36
C PHE A 491 41.49 -20.59 19.11
N ASP A 492 40.33 -21.22 19.22
CA ASP A 492 39.62 -21.84 18.12
C ASP A 492 38.16 -21.43 18.29
N VAL A 493 37.54 -20.83 17.28
CA VAL A 493 36.25 -20.16 17.48
C VAL A 493 35.13 -21.14 17.79
N GLU A 494 35.09 -22.30 17.15
CA GLU A 494 34.07 -23.32 17.45
C GLU A 494 34.33 -23.95 18.82
N LEU A 495 35.56 -24.44 19.06
CA LEU A 495 35.87 -25.18 20.30
C LEU A 495 35.82 -24.27 21.54
N SER A 496 36.20 -22.99 21.41
CA SER A 496 36.15 -22.04 22.53
C SER A 496 34.71 -21.66 22.88
N VAL A 497 33.80 -21.57 21.91
CA VAL A 497 32.37 -21.34 22.16
C VAL A 497 31.74 -22.56 22.83
N ALA A 498 32.11 -23.77 22.39
CA ALA A 498 31.65 -25.01 22.98
C ALA A 498 32.24 -25.28 24.39
N ASP A 499 33.34 -24.60 24.75
CA ASP A 499 34.18 -24.92 25.91
C ASP A 499 34.58 -26.41 25.93
N ASP A 500 34.79 -26.97 24.74
CA ASP A 500 35.11 -28.38 24.54
C ASP A 500 36.20 -28.52 23.49
N PHE A 501 37.40 -28.86 23.95
CA PHE A 501 38.57 -29.12 23.09
C PHE A 501 38.84 -30.63 22.96
N THR A 502 37.91 -31.49 23.39
CA THR A 502 38.12 -32.95 23.39
C THR A 502 38.46 -33.46 22.00
N GLY A 503 39.58 -34.17 21.87
CA GLY A 503 40.07 -34.70 20.61
C GLY A 503 40.93 -33.71 19.79
N ALA A 504 41.02 -32.45 20.19
CA ALA A 504 41.96 -31.50 19.60
C ALA A 504 43.41 -31.92 19.91
N THR A 505 44.33 -31.56 19.01
CA THR A 505 45.76 -31.90 19.15
C THR A 505 46.63 -30.66 19.03
N LEU A 506 47.37 -30.33 20.09
CA LEU A 506 48.43 -29.33 20.04
C LEU A 506 49.77 -30.02 19.78
N THR A 507 50.51 -29.53 18.79
CA THR A 507 51.86 -30.00 18.48
C THR A 507 52.87 -28.86 18.57
N LEU A 508 53.85 -29.00 19.45
CA LEU A 508 54.99 -28.10 19.58
C LEU A 508 56.24 -28.78 19.02
N ALA A 509 56.88 -28.12 18.06
CA ALA A 509 58.16 -28.51 17.50
C ALA A 509 58.96 -27.27 17.10
N ARG A 510 60.29 -27.38 17.05
CA ARG A 510 61.15 -26.31 16.52
C ARG A 510 60.84 -26.04 15.04
N ASN A 511 61.12 -24.82 14.59
CA ASN A 511 61.14 -24.49 13.16
C ASN A 511 62.24 -25.32 12.46
N GLY A 512 61.90 -25.99 11.36
CA GLY A 512 62.78 -26.97 10.69
C GLY A 512 62.55 -28.43 11.08
N GLY A 513 61.60 -28.72 11.98
CA GLY A 513 61.18 -30.08 12.35
C GLY A 513 61.84 -30.61 13.63
N ALA A 514 61.25 -31.66 14.20
CA ALA A 514 61.65 -32.22 15.49
C ALA A 514 63.12 -32.70 15.51
N ASN A 515 63.80 -32.55 16.64
CA ASN A 515 65.16 -33.02 16.86
C ASN A 515 65.29 -33.74 18.20
N THR A 516 65.87 -34.93 18.21
CA THR A 516 65.98 -35.80 19.40
C THR A 516 66.76 -35.20 20.58
N GLU A 517 67.53 -34.15 20.36
CA GLU A 517 68.27 -33.41 21.41
C GLU A 517 67.41 -32.35 22.11
N ASP A 518 66.26 -31.97 21.53
CA ASP A 518 65.31 -31.09 22.22
C ASP A 518 64.67 -31.77 23.42
N GLN A 519 64.34 -30.96 24.40
CA GLN A 519 63.50 -31.31 25.54
C GLN A 519 62.46 -30.18 25.67
N LEU A 520 61.18 -30.51 25.50
CA LEU A 520 60.07 -29.59 25.69
C LEU A 520 59.24 -30.08 26.87
N ALA A 521 58.83 -29.17 27.75
CA ALA A 521 58.08 -29.48 28.95
C ALA A 521 57.16 -28.31 29.36
N PHE A 522 56.16 -28.62 30.17
CA PHE A 522 55.31 -27.62 30.83
C PHE A 522 56.03 -27.01 32.04
N ASP A 523 55.62 -25.81 32.44
CA ASP A 523 56.21 -25.07 33.58
C ASP A 523 56.00 -25.77 34.94
N GLY A 524 55.01 -26.67 35.03
CA GLY A 524 54.65 -27.35 36.28
C GLY A 524 53.96 -26.45 37.30
N VAL A 525 53.61 -25.21 36.93
CA VAL A 525 52.96 -24.22 37.80
C VAL A 525 51.48 -24.15 37.47
N THR A 526 51.14 -23.84 36.23
CA THR A 526 49.76 -23.71 35.77
C THR A 526 49.26 -25.02 35.16
N VAL A 527 50.13 -25.67 34.41
CA VAL A 527 49.89 -26.98 33.79
C VAL A 527 50.80 -28.00 34.47
N THR A 528 50.20 -29.02 35.08
CA THR A 528 50.89 -30.10 35.77
C THR A 528 50.78 -31.40 34.99
N THR A 529 51.75 -32.30 35.14
CA THR A 529 51.75 -33.61 34.49
C THR A 529 51.91 -34.74 35.50
N SER A 530 51.25 -35.88 35.23
CA SER A 530 51.42 -37.11 36.01
C SER A 530 51.35 -38.32 35.08
N GLY A 531 52.47 -39.05 34.96
CA GLY A 531 52.61 -40.05 33.91
C GLY A 531 52.47 -39.40 32.54
N SER A 532 51.48 -39.84 31.75
CA SER A 532 51.15 -39.27 30.44
C SER A 532 50.00 -38.27 30.49
N ASN A 533 49.43 -37.98 31.66
CA ASN A 533 48.28 -37.09 31.79
C ASN A 533 48.75 -35.64 31.94
N VAL A 534 47.99 -34.72 31.34
CA VAL A 534 48.16 -33.27 31.50
C VAL A 534 46.97 -32.75 32.33
N SER A 535 47.22 -31.84 33.27
CA SER A 535 46.18 -31.37 34.20
C SER A 535 46.32 -29.89 34.55
N VAL A 536 45.19 -29.18 34.62
CA VAL A 536 45.11 -27.78 35.07
C VAL A 536 44.29 -27.73 36.35
N SER A 537 44.83 -27.10 37.40
CA SER A 537 44.19 -27.03 38.72
C SER A 537 43.75 -28.39 39.29
N GLY A 538 44.48 -29.47 38.97
CA GLY A 538 44.19 -30.84 39.41
C GLY A 538 43.12 -31.58 38.59
N VAL A 539 42.55 -30.97 37.56
CA VAL A 539 41.64 -31.61 36.60
C VAL A 539 42.44 -32.10 35.41
N GLN A 540 42.30 -33.37 35.04
CA GLN A 540 42.90 -33.90 33.82
C GLN A 540 42.19 -33.32 32.61
N ILE A 541 42.94 -32.67 31.72
CA ILE A 541 42.43 -32.01 30.51
C ILE A 541 42.98 -32.65 29.22
N GLY A 542 43.63 -33.81 29.33
CA GLY A 542 44.21 -34.50 28.19
C GLY A 542 45.38 -35.43 28.54
N THR A 543 46.09 -35.84 27.51
CA THR A 543 47.34 -36.61 27.59
C THR A 543 48.42 -35.96 26.75
N PHE A 544 49.67 -36.12 27.14
CA PHE A 544 50.81 -35.63 26.37
C PHE A 544 51.77 -36.78 26.04
N SER A 545 52.44 -36.64 24.91
CA SER A 545 53.58 -37.47 24.53
C SER A 545 54.75 -36.59 24.12
N PHE A 546 55.96 -37.07 24.40
CA PHE A 546 57.18 -36.42 23.96
C PHE A 546 58.01 -37.44 23.18
N THR A 547 58.11 -37.25 21.86
CA THR A 547 58.81 -38.19 20.98
C THR A 547 59.70 -37.42 20.01
N GLY A 548 60.99 -37.73 20.00
CA GLY A 548 61.93 -37.22 19.01
C GLY A 548 62.10 -35.68 18.98
N GLY A 549 61.90 -34.99 20.10
CA GLY A 549 61.97 -33.53 20.17
C GLY A 549 60.66 -32.78 19.99
N GLN A 550 59.56 -33.51 19.81
CA GLN A 550 58.22 -32.95 19.62
C GLN A 550 57.37 -33.22 20.86
N LEU A 551 56.71 -32.18 21.36
CA LEU A 551 55.68 -32.28 22.38
C LEU A 551 54.32 -32.28 21.70
N GLN A 552 53.54 -33.34 21.93
CA GLN A 552 52.15 -33.42 21.47
C GLN A 552 51.22 -33.52 22.67
N VAL A 553 50.13 -32.77 22.63
CA VAL A 553 49.05 -32.82 23.62
C VAL A 553 47.77 -33.16 22.89
N ILE A 554 47.04 -34.16 23.37
CA ILE A 554 45.70 -34.51 22.91
C ILE A 554 44.77 -34.18 24.08
N PHE A 555 43.86 -33.24 23.86
CA PHE A 555 42.94 -32.76 24.89
C PHE A 555 41.77 -33.73 25.10
#